data_AF-A0A7J2HM88-F1
#
_entry.id   AF-A0A7J2HM88-F1
#
_cell.length_a   1.000
_cell.length_b   1.000
_cell.length_c   1.000
_cell.angle_alpha   90.00
_cell.angle_beta   90.00
_cell.angle_gamma   90.00
#
_symmetry.space_group_name_H-M   'P 1'
#
loop_
_entity.id
_entity.type
_entity.pdbx_description
1 polymer ?
#
loop_
_entity_poly.entity_id
_entity_poly.type
_entity_poly.pdbx_seq_one_letter_code
_entity_poly.pdbx_strand_id
1 'polypeptide(L)'
;MRIPHPKIPVIDFTKNMVLAVFMGQRCTGGFAVEIKKIEKYSSELVVLFTDTEPASKAEVTTVLTQPYHIVKIRKVNLPVKFKKIGESQDEN
;
A
#
# COMPACT_ATOMS: atom_id res chain seq x y z
N MET A 1 27.79 -12.16 -13.96
CA MET A 1 27.78 -11.07 -12.96
C MET A 1 26.67 -11.39 -11.95
N ARG A 2 26.97 -11.62 -10.67
CA ARG A 2 25.94 -11.81 -9.63
C ARG A 2 25.61 -10.43 -9.06
N ILE A 3 24.36 -9.99 -9.17
CA ILE A 3 23.90 -8.78 -8.49
C ILE A 3 23.86 -9.11 -6.99
N PRO A 4 24.59 -8.39 -6.12
CA PRO A 4 24.49 -8.63 -4.68
C PRO A 4 23.06 -8.37 -4.24
N HIS A 5 22.44 -9.38 -3.61
CA HIS A 5 21.09 -9.21 -3.09
C HIS A 5 21.09 -8.08 -2.06
N PRO A 6 20.15 -7.13 -2.15
CA PRO A 6 20.01 -6.11 -1.13
C PRO A 6 19.80 -6.81 0.22
N LYS A 7 20.52 -6.34 1.25
CA LYS A 7 20.37 -6.89 2.60
C LYS A 7 18.93 -6.68 3.04
N ILE A 8 18.31 -7.76 3.50
CA ILE A 8 16.95 -7.73 4.03
C ILE A 8 16.95 -6.73 5.21
N PRO A 9 16.03 -5.75 5.24
CA PRO A 9 15.96 -4.82 6.33
C PRO A 9 15.57 -5.56 7.61
N VAL A 10 16.41 -5.47 8.64
CA VAL A 10 16.07 -5.94 9.99
C VAL A 10 15.09 -4.94 10.61
N ILE A 11 13.87 -5.39 10.89
CA ILE A 11 12.83 -4.58 11.53
C ILE A 11 12.65 -5.04 12.97
N ASP A 12 12.89 -4.14 13.91
CA ASP A 12 12.54 -4.35 15.32
C ASP A 12 11.04 -4.06 15.51
N PHE A 13 10.22 -5.11 15.59
CA PHE A 13 8.77 -5.04 15.79
C PHE A 13 8.34 -4.66 17.22
N THR A 14 9.29 -4.54 18.16
CA THR A 14 9.02 -3.97 19.48
C THR A 14 8.89 -2.44 19.38
N LYS A 15 9.66 -1.81 18.49
CA LYS A 15 9.69 -0.35 18.28
C LYS A 15 8.94 0.12 17.04
N ASN A 16 8.81 -0.76 16.04
CA ASN A 16 8.22 -0.44 14.75
C ASN A 16 7.04 -1.36 14.46
N MET A 17 6.20 -0.94 13.53
CA MET A 17 5.20 -1.78 12.89
C MET A 17 5.23 -1.53 11.39
N VAL A 18 4.64 -2.44 10.62
CA VAL A 18 4.60 -2.40 9.16
C VAL A 18 3.15 -2.24 8.73
N LEU A 19 2.92 -1.32 7.80
CA LEU A 19 1.64 -1.13 7.12
C LEU A 19 1.80 -1.62 5.68
N ALA A 20 0.85 -2.40 5.21
CA ALA A 20 0.90 -2.96 3.87
C ALA A 20 -0.48 -2.91 3.22
N VAL A 21 -0.53 -2.46 1.96
CA VAL A 21 -1.72 -2.52 1.12
C VAL A 21 -1.42 -3.41 -0.07
N PHE A 22 -2.34 -4.34 -0.35
CA PHE A 22 -2.24 -5.31 -1.45
C PHE A 22 -3.48 -5.19 -2.33
N MET A 23 -3.30 -5.11 -3.65
CA MET A 23 -4.42 -5.09 -4.60
C MET A 23 -4.87 -6.48 -5.04
N GLY A 24 -4.25 -7.54 -4.50
CA GLY A 24 -4.40 -8.90 -4.99
C GLY A 24 -3.79 -9.09 -6.37
N GLN A 25 -4.21 -10.17 -7.03
CA GLN A 25 -3.73 -10.53 -8.37
C GLN A 25 -4.43 -9.71 -9.45
N ARG A 26 -3.65 -9.16 -10.40
CA ARG A 26 -4.14 -8.44 -11.58
C ARG A 26 -3.59 -9.09 -12.84
N CYS A 27 -4.43 -9.25 -13.86
CA CYS A 27 -4.07 -9.96 -15.09
C CYS A 27 -3.36 -9.07 -16.13
N THR A 28 -3.19 -7.78 -15.82
CA THR A 28 -2.47 -6.84 -16.67
C THR A 28 -1.46 -6.04 -15.84
N GLY A 29 -0.49 -5.44 -16.54
CA GLY A 29 0.30 -4.34 -16.02
C GLY A 29 -0.55 -3.06 -15.91
N GLY A 30 0.06 -1.99 -15.38
CA GLY A 30 -0.59 -0.68 -15.23
C GLY A 30 -1.37 -0.48 -13.94
N PHE A 31 -1.57 -1.54 -13.14
CA PHE A 31 -2.10 -1.43 -11.80
C PHE A 31 -1.00 -1.07 -10.79
N ALA A 32 -1.26 -0.11 -9.91
CA ALA A 32 -0.38 0.23 -8.80
C ALA A 32 -1.18 0.58 -7.54
N VAL A 33 -0.56 0.43 -6.37
CA VAL A 33 -1.12 0.92 -5.10
C VAL A 33 -0.05 1.67 -4.33
N GLU A 34 -0.46 2.72 -3.65
CA GLU A 34 0.45 3.58 -2.92
C GLU A 34 -0.15 4.10 -1.63
N ILE A 35 0.58 3.91 -0.52
CA ILE A 35 0.25 4.60 0.73
C ILE A 35 0.75 6.05 0.60
N LYS A 36 -0.19 6.99 0.57
CA LYS A 36 0.10 8.42 0.35
C LYS A 36 0.34 9.18 1.64
N LYS A 37 -0.43 8.86 2.69
CA LYS A 37 -0.35 9.59 3.97
C LYS A 37 -0.73 8.69 5.13
N ILE A 38 -0.11 8.94 6.27
CA ILE A 38 -0.44 8.28 7.53
C ILE A 38 -0.73 9.39 8.54
N GLU A 39 -1.96 9.42 9.04
CA GLU A 39 -2.45 10.43 9.97
C GLU A 39 -2.74 9.77 11.31
N LYS A 40 -2.10 10.27 12.36
CA LYS A 40 -2.33 9.80 13.72
C LYS A 40 -3.32 10.73 14.41
N TYR A 41 -4.45 10.18 14.81
CA TYR A 41 -5.45 10.83 15.65
C TYR A 41 -5.33 10.36 17.11
N SER A 42 -6.13 10.94 17.99
CA SER A 42 -6.17 10.56 19.41
C SER A 42 -6.66 9.13 19.63
N SER A 43 -7.61 8.67 18.82
CA SER A 43 -8.26 7.36 18.95
C SER A 43 -7.87 6.34 17.88
N GLU A 44 -7.29 6.77 16.76
CA GLU A 44 -7.01 5.89 15.61
C GLU A 44 -5.81 6.35 14.77
N LEU A 45 -5.28 5.43 13.97
CA LEU A 45 -4.30 5.71 12.92
C LEU A 45 -4.97 5.52 11.56
N VAL A 46 -5.07 6.58 10.77
CA VAL A 46 -5.66 6.53 9.42
C VAL A 46 -4.55 6.45 8.39
N VAL A 47 -4.59 5.42 7.55
CA VAL A 47 -3.65 5.18 6.46
C VAL A 47 -4.38 5.46 5.16
N LEU A 48 -4.04 6.60 4.55
CA LEU A 48 -4.57 7.04 3.27
C LEU A 48 -3.75 6.41 2.16
N PHE A 49 -4.40 5.62 1.30
CA PHE A 49 -3.78 5.02 0.13
C PHE A 49 -4.55 5.37 -1.13
N THR A 50 -3.93 5.20 -2.28
CA THR A 50 -4.56 5.31 -3.59
C THR A 50 -4.18 4.09 -4.41
N ASP A 51 -5.07 3.67 -5.29
CA ASP A 51 -4.73 2.77 -6.38
C ASP A 51 -4.69 3.54 -7.70
N THR A 52 -3.95 2.99 -8.64
CA THR A 52 -3.89 3.46 -10.01
C THR A 52 -4.36 2.31 -10.86
N GLU A 53 -5.38 2.57 -11.66
CA GLU A 53 -5.86 1.65 -12.68
C GLU A 53 -5.43 2.18 -14.05
N PRO A 54 -5.05 1.31 -14.98
CA PRO A 54 -4.78 1.74 -16.34
C PRO A 54 -6.05 2.28 -16.99
N ALA A 55 -5.94 3.35 -17.78
CA ALA A 55 -7.07 3.87 -18.53
C ALA A 55 -7.64 2.80 -19.47
N SER A 56 -8.95 2.85 -19.77
CA SER A 56 -9.63 1.81 -20.57
C SER A 56 -9.06 1.62 -22.00
N LYS A 57 -8.27 2.58 -22.50
CA LYS A 57 -7.59 2.52 -23.80
C LYS A 57 -6.07 2.52 -23.68
N ALA A 58 -5.53 2.33 -22.48
CA ALA A 58 -4.09 2.25 -22.27
C ALA A 58 -3.57 0.95 -22.87
N GLU A 59 -2.47 1.03 -23.61
CA GLU A 59 -1.70 -0.15 -23.99
C GLU A 59 -1.02 -0.72 -22.74
N VAL A 60 -1.52 -1.86 -22.25
CA VAL A 60 -0.97 -2.56 -21.10
C VAL A 60 -0.48 -3.95 -21.50
N THR A 61 0.58 -4.40 -20.85
CA THR A 61 1.08 -5.76 -21.02
C THR A 61 0.14 -6.74 -20.33
N THR A 62 -0.23 -7.83 -21.00
CA THR A 62 -0.98 -8.96 -20.42
C THR A 62 -0.02 -9.84 -19.61
N VAL A 63 0.26 -9.40 -18.39
CA VAL A 63 1.14 -10.10 -17.45
C VAL A 63 0.47 -10.16 -16.09
N LEU A 64 0.64 -11.30 -15.42
CA LEU A 64 0.17 -11.49 -14.06
C LEU A 64 0.99 -10.61 -13.11
N THR A 65 0.33 -9.69 -12.41
CA THR A 65 0.96 -8.80 -11.44
C THR A 65 0.27 -8.91 -10.08
N GLN A 66 0.97 -8.48 -9.03
CA GLN A 66 0.45 -8.36 -7.67
C GLN A 66 0.92 -7.03 -7.08
N PRO A 67 0.24 -5.90 -7.35
CA PRO A 67 0.65 -4.61 -6.82
C PRO A 67 0.52 -4.55 -5.31
N TYR A 68 1.57 -4.08 -4.64
CA TYR A 68 1.59 -3.87 -3.20
C TYR A 68 2.43 -2.65 -2.82
N HIS A 69 2.15 -2.09 -1.66
CA HIS A 69 3.01 -1.08 -1.04
C HIS A 69 3.14 -1.37 0.45
N ILE A 70 4.39 -1.46 0.93
CA ILE A 70 4.73 -1.74 2.32
C ILE A 70 5.55 -0.58 2.87
N VAL A 71 5.16 -0.05 4.03
CA VAL A 71 5.89 1.01 4.74
C VAL A 71 6.14 0.65 6.20
N LYS A 72 7.27 1.11 6.74
CA LYS A 72 7.63 0.95 8.16
C LYS A 72 7.33 2.25 8.90
N ILE A 73 6.66 2.14 10.05
CA ILE A 73 6.41 3.25 10.96
C ILE A 73 6.80 2.90 12.39
N ARG A 74 6.93 3.92 13.25
CA ARG A 74 7.01 3.69 14.70
C ARG A 74 5.74 3.00 15.18
N LYS A 75 5.89 2.05 16.10
CA LYS A 75 4.77 1.29 16.66
C LYS A 75 3.82 2.23 17.39
N VAL A 76 2.52 2.07 17.12
CA VAL A 76 1.45 2.80 17.78
C VAL A 76 0.39 1.79 18.22
N ASN A 77 -0.08 1.90 19.46
CA ASN A 77 -1.13 1.06 20.01
C ASN A 77 -2.50 1.71 19.78
N LEU A 78 -2.84 2.01 18.53
CA LEU A 78 -4.14 2.54 18.13
C LEU A 78 -4.73 1.64 17.04
N PRO A 79 -6.07 1.51 16.95
CA PRO A 79 -6.71 0.86 15.83
C PRO A 79 -6.29 1.54 14.52
N VAL A 80 -5.94 0.73 13.52
CA VAL A 80 -5.51 1.21 12.20
C VAL A 80 -6.67 1.09 11.22
N LYS A 81 -7.00 2.17 10.53
CA LYS A 81 -7.98 2.19 9.44
C LYS A 81 -7.32 2.58 8.14
N PHE A 82 -7.60 1.83 7.09
CA PHE A 82 -7.17 2.15 5.73
C PHE A 82 -8.33 2.84 5.02
N LYS A 83 -8.06 3.97 4.36
CA LYS A 83 -9.05 4.67 3.54
C LYS A 83 -8.44 4.97 2.18
N LYS A 84 -9.21 4.71 1.12
CA LYS A 84 -8.79 5.06 -0.23
C LYS A 84 -9.08 6.54 -0.48
N ILE A 85 -8.07 7.28 -0.97
CA ILE A 85 -8.24 8.68 -1.36
C ILE A 85 -9.13 8.70 -2.61
N GLY A 86 -10.31 9.32 -2.50
CA GLY A 86 -11.29 9.37 -3.58
C GLY A 86 -12.50 8.42 -3.40
N GLU A 87 -12.59 7.67 -2.30
CA GLU A 87 -13.86 7.09 -1.87
C GLU A 87 -14.76 8.23 -1.36
N SER A 88 -15.65 8.75 -2.21
CA SER A 88 -16.86 9.38 -1.71
C SER A 88 -17.61 8.31 -0.93
N GLN A 89 -17.89 8.59 0.34
CA GLN A 89 -18.85 7.81 1.11
C GLN A 89 -20.24 8.10 0.54
N ASP A 90 -20.57 7.48 -0.59
CA ASP A 90 -21.94 7.31 -1.04
C ASP A 90 -22.46 5.99 -0.46
N GLU A 91 -22.68 5.97 0.85
CA GLU A 91 -23.68 5.09 1.44
C GLU A 91 -24.77 6.01 2.03
N ASN A 92 -25.84 6.15 1.26
CA ASN A 92 -27.15 6.65 1.69
C ASN A 92 -27.96 5.51 2.32
#